data_AF-A0A8J3RL52-F1
#
_entry.id   AF-A0A8J3RL52-F1
#
_cell.length_a   1.000
_cell.length_b   1.000
_cell.length_c   1.000
_cell.angle_alpha   90.00
_cell.angle_beta   90.00
_cell.angle_gamma   90.00
#
_symmetry.space_group_name_H-M   'P 1'
#
loop_
_entity.id
_entity.type
_entity.pdbx_description
1 polymer ?
#
loop_
_entity_poly.entity_id
_entity_poly.type
_entity_poly.pdbx_seq_one_letter_code
_entity_poly.pdbx_strand_id
1 'polypeptide(L)'
;MTRDLIVYRSTHPHVLSAWHGVRKRSEEISQKRRALLDSWGFEGRPSLVTDQRILGVEHLPEHGPIPEGWKLDRVTENAIVPDRRRRVGREIHRQLSELNMPDPRTALTGGMPSMAWDIETNAHYWPGVRLMAGALYVRWRCDPEAIEQRDQINPEVWERVPLSEFYRIVEAETAKEAFNRG
;
A
#
# COMPACT_ATOMS: atom_id res chain seq x y z
N MET A 1 12.81 -18.97 18.56
CA MET A 1 11.38 -19.05 18.91
C MET A 1 10.56 -18.70 17.68
N THR A 2 9.41 -19.34 17.47
CA THR A 2 8.54 -19.05 16.34
C THR A 2 7.86 -17.70 16.59
N ARG A 3 8.04 -16.73 15.68
CA ARG A 3 7.37 -15.42 15.80
C ARG A 3 5.87 -15.62 15.59
N ASP A 4 5.08 -15.36 16.62
CA ASP A 4 3.65 -15.59 16.58
C ASP A 4 2.95 -14.47 15.80
N LEU A 5 2.19 -14.83 14.78
CA LEU A 5 1.37 -13.88 14.05
C LEU A 5 0.16 -13.49 14.92
N ILE A 6 -0.15 -12.21 15.01
CA ILE A 6 -1.37 -11.72 15.66
C ILE A 6 -2.27 -11.09 14.61
N VAL A 7 -3.56 -11.35 14.75
CA VAL A 7 -4.59 -10.82 13.88
C VAL A 7 -5.63 -10.09 14.71
N TYR A 8 -5.99 -8.90 14.26
CA TYR A 8 -7.15 -8.16 14.73
C TYR A 8 -8.16 -7.99 13.60
N ARG A 9 -9.43 -7.94 13.97
CA ARG A 9 -10.58 -7.70 13.09
C ARG A 9 -11.34 -6.48 13.58
N SER A 10 -11.83 -5.65 12.67
CA SER A 10 -12.83 -4.64 12.96
C SER A 10 -13.97 -4.70 11.95
N THR A 11 -15.20 -4.69 12.47
CA THR A 11 -16.44 -4.42 11.74
C THR A 11 -16.98 -3.02 12.04
N HIS A 12 -16.25 -2.22 12.82
CA HIS A 12 -16.72 -0.92 13.30
C HIS A 12 -16.96 0.02 12.11
N PRO A 13 -18.15 0.64 11.97
CA PRO A 13 -18.50 1.42 10.78
C PRO A 13 -17.50 2.53 10.45
N HIS A 14 -16.95 3.21 11.46
CA HIS A 14 -15.96 4.27 11.26
C HIS A 14 -14.65 3.76 10.65
N VAL A 15 -14.16 2.58 11.08
CA VAL A 15 -12.94 1.97 10.53
C VAL A 15 -13.17 1.56 9.08
N LEU A 16 -14.29 0.90 8.79
CA LEU A 16 -14.65 0.49 7.44
C LEU A 16 -14.85 1.70 6.52
N SER A 17 -15.55 2.74 6.98
CA SER A 17 -15.76 3.99 6.23
C SER A 17 -14.43 4.69 5.93
N ALA A 18 -13.53 4.80 6.92
CA ALA A 18 -12.20 5.38 6.72
C ALA A 18 -11.40 4.57 5.69
N TRP A 19 -11.42 3.23 5.79
CA TRP A 19 -10.74 2.35 4.84
C TRP A 19 -11.27 2.50 3.41
N HIS A 20 -12.60 2.49 3.25
CA HIS A 20 -13.23 2.72 1.95
C HIS A 20 -12.90 4.10 1.37
N GLY A 21 -12.83 5.14 2.21
CA GLY A 21 -12.37 6.46 1.80
C GLY A 21 -10.93 6.46 1.27
N VAL A 22 -10.02 5.78 1.95
CA VAL A 22 -8.62 5.65 1.51
C VAL A 22 -8.52 4.84 0.21
N ARG A 23 -9.27 3.73 0.10
CA ARG A 23 -9.37 2.93 -1.13
C ARG A 23 -9.87 3.74 -2.32
N LYS A 24 -10.98 4.45 -2.16
CA LYS A 24 -11.55 5.31 -3.19
C LYS A 24 -10.55 6.37 -3.64
N ARG A 25 -9.90 7.05 -2.70
CA ARG A 25 -8.87 8.06 -3.02
C ARG A 25 -7.67 7.45 -3.75
N SER A 26 -7.26 6.25 -3.35
CA SER A 26 -6.17 5.50 -4.00
C SER A 26 -6.52 5.14 -5.44
N GLU A 27 -7.78 4.75 -5.69
CA GLU A 27 -8.30 4.44 -7.02
C GLU A 27 -8.37 5.71 -7.89
N GLU A 28 -8.88 6.82 -7.35
CA GLU A 28 -8.90 8.13 -8.04
C GLU A 28 -7.50 8.59 -8.43
N ILE A 29 -6.52 8.49 -7.53
CA ILE A 29 -5.12 8.84 -7.82
C ILE A 29 -4.53 7.88 -8.85
N SER A 30 -4.83 6.59 -8.77
CA SER A 30 -4.36 5.60 -9.75
C SER A 30 -4.91 5.87 -11.15
N GLN A 31 -6.17 6.32 -11.27
CA GLN A 31 -6.78 6.74 -12.53
C GLN A 31 -6.13 8.02 -13.07
N LYS A 32 -5.96 9.04 -12.23
CA LYS A 32 -5.28 10.30 -12.61
C LYS A 32 -3.84 10.03 -13.06
N ARG A 33 -3.13 9.15 -12.35
CA ARG A 33 -1.79 8.70 -12.72
C ARG A 33 -1.78 8.08 -14.10
N ARG A 34 -2.66 7.11 -14.35
CA ARG A 34 -2.73 6.43 -15.65
C ARG A 34 -2.98 7.45 -16.78
N ALA A 35 -4.01 8.28 -16.64
CA ALA A 35 -4.32 9.31 -17.62
C ALA A 35 -3.15 10.27 -17.88
N LEU A 36 -2.42 10.67 -16.83
CA LEU A 36 -1.25 11.54 -16.97
C LEU A 36 -0.10 10.84 -17.72
N LEU A 37 0.20 9.59 -17.37
CA LEU A 37 1.25 8.81 -18.04
C LEU A 37 0.90 8.53 -19.51
N ASP A 38 -0.36 8.20 -19.80
CA ASP A 38 -0.85 8.00 -21.16
C ASP A 38 -0.70 9.29 -21.99
N SER A 39 -0.99 10.46 -21.40
CA SER A 39 -0.81 11.76 -22.06
C SER A 39 0.65 12.09 -22.44
N TRP A 40 1.62 11.40 -21.82
CA TRP A 40 3.04 11.49 -22.12
C TRP A 40 3.56 10.34 -22.99
N GLY A 41 2.67 9.45 -23.47
CA GLY A 41 3.03 8.31 -24.31
C GLY A 41 3.59 7.11 -23.53
N PHE A 42 3.29 7.00 -22.25
CA PHE A 42 3.69 5.88 -21.38
C PHE A 42 2.58 4.86 -21.15
N GLU A 43 1.68 4.69 -22.13
CA GLU A 43 0.55 3.77 -22.01
C GLU A 43 1.02 2.35 -21.67
N GLY A 44 0.39 1.75 -20.66
CA GLY A 44 0.69 0.41 -20.17
C GLY A 44 2.03 0.25 -19.44
N ARG A 45 2.87 1.29 -19.35
CA ARG A 45 4.19 1.17 -18.72
C ARG A 45 4.08 1.15 -17.19
N PRO A 46 4.77 0.20 -16.51
CA PRO A 46 4.84 0.19 -15.05
C PRO A 46 5.39 1.50 -14.48
N SER A 47 4.77 2.00 -13.41
CA SER A 47 5.28 3.16 -12.67
C SER A 47 6.32 2.73 -11.64
N LEU A 48 7.44 3.46 -11.57
CA LEU A 48 8.36 3.37 -10.45
C LEU A 48 7.78 4.14 -9.27
N VAL A 49 7.42 3.42 -8.21
CA VAL A 49 6.83 3.98 -6.99
C VAL A 49 7.69 3.69 -5.77
N THR A 50 7.78 4.65 -4.86
CA THR A 50 8.15 4.40 -3.45
C THR A 50 6.88 4.33 -2.61
N ASP A 51 7.01 4.21 -1.28
CA ASP A 51 5.91 4.02 -0.33
C ASP A 51 4.61 4.76 -0.67
N GLN A 52 4.71 6.02 -1.11
CA GLN A 52 3.55 6.87 -1.45
C GLN A 52 3.75 7.75 -2.69
N ARG A 53 4.93 7.71 -3.32
CA ARG A 53 5.29 8.66 -4.38
C ARG A 53 5.65 7.97 -5.67
N ILE A 54 5.29 8.58 -6.79
CA ILE A 54 5.72 8.14 -8.11
C ILE A 54 7.03 8.86 -8.42
N LEU A 55 8.07 8.10 -8.71
CA LEU A 55 9.38 8.64 -9.06
C LEU A 55 9.58 8.70 -10.57
N GLY A 56 9.00 7.75 -11.30
CA GLY A 56 9.20 7.62 -12.73
C GLY A 56 8.42 6.45 -13.32
N VAL A 57 8.89 5.95 -14.46
CA VAL A 57 8.29 4.83 -15.19
C VAL A 57 9.37 3.90 -15.72
N GLU A 58 9.00 2.64 -15.95
CA GLU A 58 9.82 1.70 -16.67
C GLU A 58 10.00 2.14 -18.14
N HIS A 59 11.19 1.91 -18.66
CA HIS A 59 11.62 2.24 -20.01
C HIS A 59 12.65 1.23 -20.50
N LEU A 60 12.13 0.13 -21.06
CA LEU A 60 12.88 -0.87 -21.82
C LEU A 60 13.32 -0.35 -23.21
N PRO A 61 14.38 -0.91 -23.82
CA PRO A 61 14.93 -0.45 -25.11
C PRO A 61 13.91 -0.38 -26.26
N GLU A 62 12.95 -1.29 -26.32
CA GLU A 62 11.89 -1.36 -27.33
C GLU A 62 10.92 -0.16 -27.29
N HIS A 63 10.92 0.61 -26.21
CA HIS A 63 10.10 1.81 -26.09
C HIS A 63 10.64 3.02 -26.86
N GLY A 64 11.79 2.89 -27.50
CA GLY A 64 12.41 3.94 -28.31
C GLY A 64 13.17 4.97 -27.47
N PRO A 65 13.38 6.19 -28.00
CA PRO A 65 14.19 7.20 -27.33
C PRO A 65 13.51 7.76 -26.07
N ILE A 66 14.33 8.22 -25.13
CA ILE A 66 13.86 8.85 -23.89
C ILE A 66 13.14 10.17 -24.22
N PRO A 67 11.88 10.35 -23.79
CA PRO A 67 11.13 11.57 -24.08
C PRO A 67 11.74 12.82 -23.44
N GLU A 68 11.42 13.99 -24.00
CA GLU A 68 11.90 15.26 -23.47
C GLU A 68 11.47 15.47 -22.01
N GLY A 69 12.41 15.96 -21.18
CA GLY A 69 12.15 16.21 -19.76
C GLY A 69 12.32 14.98 -18.88
N TRP A 70 12.67 13.83 -19.46
CA TRP A 70 13.03 12.60 -18.78
C TRP A 70 14.52 12.29 -18.94
N LYS A 71 15.04 11.40 -18.09
CA LYS A 71 16.38 10.84 -18.15
C LYS A 71 16.37 9.43 -17.59
N LEU A 72 17.37 8.61 -17.94
CA LEU A 72 17.59 7.34 -17.25
C LEU A 72 17.85 7.59 -15.76
N ASP A 73 17.23 6.77 -14.93
CA ASP A 73 17.60 6.70 -13.53
C ASP A 73 18.97 6.04 -13.37
N ARG A 74 19.72 6.46 -12.35
CA ARG A 74 21.07 5.95 -12.10
C ARG A 74 21.08 4.73 -11.19
N VAL A 75 19.98 4.47 -10.49
CA VAL A 75 19.89 3.46 -9.44
C VAL A 75 19.03 2.30 -9.91
N THR A 76 17.88 2.60 -10.52
CA THR A 76 16.95 1.61 -11.05
C THR A 76 17.21 1.37 -12.53
N GLU A 77 17.65 0.17 -12.86
CA GLU A 77 17.81 -0.28 -14.24
C GLU A 77 16.47 -0.19 -15.00
N ASN A 78 16.53 0.17 -16.28
CA ASN A 78 15.36 0.31 -17.15
C ASN A 78 14.28 1.25 -16.60
N ALA A 79 14.65 2.24 -15.79
CA ALA A 79 13.72 3.28 -15.35
C ALA A 79 14.13 4.64 -15.92
N ILE A 80 13.14 5.46 -16.22
CA ILE A 80 13.32 6.89 -16.47
C ILE A 80 12.62 7.70 -15.39
N VAL A 81 13.27 8.80 -15.01
CA VAL A 81 12.78 9.77 -14.02
C VAL A 81 12.81 11.17 -14.61
N PRO A 82 12.04 12.12 -14.06
CA PRO A 82 12.06 13.50 -14.56
C PRO A 82 13.45 14.13 -14.43
N ASP A 83 13.93 14.77 -15.50
CA ASP A 83 15.16 15.56 -15.47
C ASP A 83 14.91 16.95 -14.89
N ARG A 84 15.00 17.04 -13.55
CA ARG A 84 14.75 18.26 -12.77
C ARG A 84 15.69 19.44 -13.10
N ARG A 85 16.76 19.21 -13.88
CA ARG A 85 17.63 20.30 -14.38
C ARG A 85 16.94 21.09 -15.49
N ARG A 86 16.06 20.46 -16.26
CA ARG A 86 15.29 21.09 -17.35
C ARG A 86 13.96 21.63 -16.82
N ARG A 87 13.44 22.67 -17.49
CA ARG A 87 12.13 23.25 -17.16
C ARG A 87 11.00 22.21 -17.26
N VAL A 88 10.97 21.47 -18.37
CA VAL A 88 9.96 20.42 -18.63
C VAL A 88 10.01 19.33 -17.55
N GLY A 89 11.20 18.85 -17.20
CA GLY A 89 11.35 17.83 -16.15
C GLY A 89 10.97 18.30 -14.75
N ARG A 90 11.13 19.60 -14.41
CA ARG A 90 10.59 20.14 -13.15
C ARG A 90 9.07 20.14 -13.10
N GLU A 91 8.45 20.48 -14.23
CA GLU A 91 6.99 20.49 -14.33
C GLU A 91 6.42 19.07 -14.22
N ILE A 92 7.01 18.11 -14.94
CA ILE A 92 6.66 16.68 -14.80
C ILE A 92 6.80 16.21 -13.35
N HIS A 93 7.91 16.54 -12.69
CA HIS A 93 8.13 16.18 -11.29
C HIS A 93 7.06 16.77 -10.35
N ARG A 94 6.67 18.04 -10.56
CA ARG A 94 5.60 18.69 -9.80
C ARG A 94 4.28 17.93 -9.96
N GLN A 95 3.88 17.64 -11.19
CA GLN A 95 2.64 16.91 -11.46
C GLN A 95 2.64 15.51 -10.85
N LEU A 96 3.76 14.77 -10.92
CA LEU A 96 3.89 13.48 -10.25
C LEU A 96 3.83 13.59 -8.72
N SER A 97 4.37 14.67 -8.14
CA SER A 97 4.34 14.90 -6.69
C SER A 97 2.95 15.23 -6.14
N GLU A 98 2.02 15.66 -7.00
CA GLU A 98 0.61 15.91 -6.64
C GLU A 98 -0.21 14.61 -6.59
N LEU A 99 0.34 13.50 -7.09
CA LEU A 99 -0.30 12.18 -7.14
C LEU A 99 0.14 11.26 -5.99
N ASN A 100 0.38 11.82 -4.80
CA ASN A 100 0.80 11.02 -3.64
C ASN A 100 -0.32 10.06 -3.22
N MET A 101 -0.01 8.77 -3.17
CA MET A 101 -0.93 7.75 -2.68
C MET A 101 -1.19 7.98 -1.18
N PRO A 102 -2.46 7.93 -0.74
CA PRO A 102 -2.77 8.01 0.68
C PRO A 102 -2.20 6.78 1.37
N ASP A 103 -1.68 6.98 2.58
CA ASP A 103 -1.24 5.87 3.40
C ASP A 103 -2.46 5.06 3.89
N PRO A 104 -2.64 3.79 3.49
CA PRO A 104 -3.77 2.97 3.92
C PRO A 104 -3.85 2.81 5.44
N ARG A 105 -2.74 3.00 6.15
CA ARG A 105 -2.68 2.84 7.61
C ARG A 105 -3.31 4.00 8.36
N THR A 106 -3.52 5.14 7.71
CA THR A 106 -4.29 6.26 8.29
C THR A 106 -5.75 5.90 8.56
N ALA A 107 -6.26 4.82 7.94
CA ALA A 107 -7.59 4.30 8.19
C ALA A 107 -7.68 3.41 9.45
N LEU A 108 -6.56 3.05 10.08
CA LEU A 108 -6.50 2.18 11.27
C LEU A 108 -6.87 2.95 12.55
N THR A 109 -8.06 3.55 12.56
CA THR A 109 -8.59 4.28 13.72
C THR A 109 -8.94 3.33 14.88
N GLY A 110 -9.15 3.87 16.09
CA GLY A 110 -9.38 3.04 17.28
C GLY A 110 -8.09 2.50 17.92
N GLY A 111 -6.99 3.23 17.76
CA GLY A 111 -5.71 2.96 18.42
C GLY A 111 -4.94 1.75 17.87
N MET A 112 -5.33 1.24 16.70
CA MET A 112 -4.56 0.25 15.97
C MET A 112 -3.27 0.90 15.42
N PRO A 113 -2.08 0.39 15.76
CA PRO A 113 -0.83 0.99 15.31
C PRO A 113 -0.67 0.99 13.79
N SER A 114 0.09 1.95 13.25
CA SER A 114 0.48 1.95 11.83
C SER A 114 1.81 1.21 11.59
N MET A 115 2.60 0.97 12.64
CA MET A 115 3.85 0.19 12.60
C MET A 115 4.04 -0.50 13.94
N ALA A 116 4.69 -1.65 13.93
CA ALA A 116 5.15 -2.36 15.11
C ALA A 116 6.67 -2.46 15.08
N TRP A 117 7.29 -2.30 16.23
CA TRP A 117 8.72 -2.46 16.42
C TRP A 117 9.02 -3.85 16.97
N ASP A 118 9.98 -4.54 16.38
CA ASP A 118 10.49 -5.84 16.80
C ASP A 118 11.89 -5.61 17.37
N ILE A 119 12.01 -5.82 18.68
CA ILE A 119 13.22 -5.49 19.44
C ILE A 119 14.30 -6.55 19.21
N GLU A 120 13.94 -7.83 19.07
CA GLU A 120 14.90 -8.90 18.77
C GLU A 120 15.66 -8.65 17.46
N THR A 121 14.98 -8.13 16.44
CA THR A 121 15.57 -7.84 15.14
C THR A 121 15.91 -6.37 14.91
N ASN A 122 15.56 -5.50 15.86
CA ASN A 122 15.72 -4.05 15.71
C ASN A 122 15.12 -3.56 14.36
N ALA A 123 13.92 -4.05 14.03
CA ALA A 123 13.27 -3.84 12.74
C ALA A 123 11.83 -3.33 12.87
N HIS A 124 11.42 -2.46 11.95
CA HIS A 124 10.05 -1.97 11.83
C HIS A 124 9.24 -2.87 10.90
N TYR A 125 8.09 -3.35 11.37
CA TYR A 125 7.15 -4.11 10.58
C TYR A 125 5.90 -3.29 10.28
N TRP A 126 5.48 -3.38 9.02
CA TRP A 126 4.27 -2.75 8.53
C TRP A 126 3.11 -3.75 8.64
N PRO A 127 1.94 -3.32 9.12
CA PRO A 127 0.79 -4.20 9.23
C PRO A 127 0.34 -4.65 7.85
N GLY A 128 0.03 -5.93 7.71
CA GLY A 128 -0.75 -6.39 6.58
C GLY A 128 -2.22 -6.04 6.82
N VAL A 129 -2.84 -5.27 5.93
CA VAL A 129 -4.25 -4.90 6.03
C VAL A 129 -5.05 -5.53 4.89
N ARG A 130 -6.16 -6.20 5.18
CA ARG A 130 -7.03 -6.83 4.19
C ARG A 130 -8.50 -6.68 4.57
N LEU A 131 -9.31 -6.18 3.63
CA LEU A 131 -10.77 -6.19 3.75
C LEU A 131 -11.30 -7.49 3.14
N MET A 132 -12.04 -8.28 3.91
CA MET A 132 -12.66 -9.54 3.46
C MET A 132 -13.80 -9.94 4.40
N ALA A 133 -14.76 -10.74 3.92
CA ALA A 133 -15.92 -11.16 4.73
C ALA A 133 -16.62 -10.02 5.49
N GLY A 134 -16.68 -8.81 4.91
CA GLY A 134 -17.31 -7.63 5.53
C GLY A 134 -16.53 -6.98 6.68
N ALA A 135 -15.30 -7.40 6.96
CA ALA A 135 -14.48 -6.86 8.06
C ALA A 135 -13.06 -6.50 7.60
N LEU A 136 -12.44 -5.56 8.30
CA LEU A 136 -11.04 -5.19 8.09
C LEU A 136 -10.16 -6.02 9.02
N TYR A 137 -9.22 -6.76 8.44
CA TYR A 137 -8.25 -7.57 9.17
C TYR A 137 -6.88 -6.89 9.13
N VAL A 138 -6.23 -6.84 10.28
CA VAL A 138 -4.88 -6.32 10.45
C VAL A 138 -4.02 -7.43 11.03
N ARG A 139 -2.93 -7.77 10.34
CA ARG A 139 -1.98 -8.80 10.77
C ARG A 139 -0.62 -8.20 11.10
N TRP A 140 -0.04 -8.69 12.19
CA TRP A 140 1.28 -8.33 12.68
C TRP A 140 2.10 -9.57 12.94
N ARG A 141 3.41 -9.49 12.72
CA ARG A 141 4.34 -10.41 13.38
C ARG A 141 4.54 -9.88 14.79
N CYS A 142 4.20 -10.68 15.79
CA CYS A 142 4.37 -10.27 17.17
C CYS A 142 5.66 -10.89 17.72
N ASP A 143 6.47 -10.02 18.28
CA ASP A 143 7.42 -10.35 19.32
C ASP A 143 6.74 -10.06 20.68
N PRO A 144 7.10 -10.71 21.80
CA PRO A 144 6.49 -10.47 23.11
C PRO A 144 6.55 -9.01 23.59
N GLU A 145 7.37 -8.15 23.00
CA GLU A 145 7.44 -6.73 23.37
C GLU A 145 6.58 -5.80 22.48
N ALA A 146 6.10 -6.27 21.32
CA ALA A 146 5.00 -5.60 20.59
C ALA A 146 3.67 -5.63 21.37
N ILE A 147 3.65 -6.32 22.53
CA ILE A 147 2.58 -6.31 23.52
C ILE A 147 2.37 -4.91 24.11
N GLU A 148 3.39 -4.05 24.21
CA GLU A 148 3.24 -2.69 24.77
C GLU A 148 2.27 -1.80 23.98
N GLN A 149 2.11 -2.06 22.67
CA GLN A 149 1.15 -1.32 21.84
C GLN A 149 -0.26 -1.91 21.92
N ARG A 150 -0.47 -3.08 22.55
CA ARG A 150 -1.81 -3.65 22.70
C ARG A 150 -2.72 -2.80 23.55
N ASP A 151 -2.16 -2.13 24.56
CA ASP A 151 -2.93 -1.25 25.45
C ASP A 151 -3.48 -0.03 24.72
N GLN A 152 -2.94 0.28 23.53
CA GLN A 152 -3.45 1.34 22.66
C GLN A 152 -4.63 0.87 21.80
N ILE A 153 -4.77 -0.44 21.57
CA ILE A 153 -5.82 -1.00 20.72
C ILE A 153 -7.13 -0.97 21.49
N ASN A 154 -8.09 -0.15 21.02
CA ASN A 154 -9.40 -0.08 21.66
C ASN A 154 -10.17 -1.40 21.41
N PRO A 155 -10.48 -2.19 22.46
CA PRO A 155 -11.18 -3.46 22.31
C PRO A 155 -12.64 -3.33 21.86
N GLU A 156 -13.24 -2.14 21.98
CA GLU A 156 -14.59 -1.85 21.43
C GLU A 156 -14.57 -1.70 19.90
N VAL A 157 -13.41 -1.42 19.33
CA VAL A 157 -13.23 -1.21 17.89
C VAL A 157 -12.56 -2.42 17.23
N TRP A 158 -11.62 -3.06 17.94
CA TRP A 158 -10.79 -4.13 17.42
C TRP A 158 -10.88 -5.38 18.27
N GLU A 159 -11.19 -6.49 17.62
CA GLU A 159 -11.28 -7.81 18.23
C GLU A 159 -10.07 -8.64 17.83
N ARG A 160 -9.44 -9.31 18.80
CA ARG A 160 -8.36 -10.26 18.53
C ARG A 160 -8.93 -11.56 17.99
N VAL A 161 -8.44 -12.00 16.82
CA VAL A 161 -8.91 -13.22 16.16
C VAL A 161 -7.85 -14.33 16.27
N PRO A 162 -8.23 -15.56 16.67
CA PRO A 162 -7.34 -16.71 16.63
C PRO A 162 -6.82 -16.96 15.20
N LEU A 163 -5.54 -17.33 15.06
CA LEU A 163 -4.95 -17.58 13.74
C LEU A 163 -5.70 -18.66 12.94
N SER A 164 -6.16 -19.71 13.62
CA SER A 164 -6.96 -20.77 13.01
C SER A 164 -8.27 -20.25 12.42
N GLU A 165 -8.96 -19.33 13.11
CA GLU A 165 -10.17 -18.68 12.59
C GLU A 165 -9.85 -17.78 11.40
N PHE A 166 -8.80 -16.97 11.50
CA PHE A 166 -8.36 -16.11 10.40
C PHE A 166 -8.05 -16.91 9.13
N TYR A 167 -7.29 -18.00 9.22
CA TYR A 167 -6.96 -18.82 8.05
C TYR A 167 -8.19 -19.54 7.47
N ARG A 168 -9.12 -20.01 8.32
CA ARG A 168 -10.42 -20.53 7.84
C ARG A 168 -11.19 -19.50 7.01
N ILE A 169 -11.20 -18.24 7.44
CA ILE A 169 -11.85 -17.15 6.70
C ILE A 169 -11.12 -16.90 5.37
N VAL A 170 -9.78 -16.85 5.39
CA VAL A 170 -8.97 -16.68 4.17
C VAL A 170 -9.24 -17.79 3.16
N GLU A 171 -9.28 -19.05 3.59
CA GLU A 171 -9.58 -20.20 2.73
C GLU A 171 -10.99 -20.10 2.14
N ALA A 172 -11.99 -19.77 2.97
CA ALA A 172 -13.37 -19.61 2.52
C ALA A 172 -13.53 -18.47 1.49
N GLU A 173 -12.88 -17.32 1.71
CA GLU A 173 -12.93 -16.18 0.78
C GLU A 173 -12.16 -16.50 -0.52
N THR A 174 -11.02 -17.19 -0.42
CA THR A 174 -10.26 -17.63 -1.61
C THR A 174 -11.06 -18.63 -2.45
N ALA A 175 -11.76 -19.56 -1.81
CA ALA A 175 -12.64 -20.51 -2.50
C ALA A 175 -13.80 -19.81 -3.22
N LYS A 176 -14.42 -18.79 -2.60
CA LYS A 176 -15.45 -17.96 -3.23
C LYS A 176 -14.91 -17.18 -4.43
N GLU A 177 -13.74 -16.57 -4.29
CA GLU A 177 -13.08 -15.84 -5.38
C GLU A 177 -12.74 -16.77 -6.56
N ALA A 178 -12.27 -17.99 -6.29
CA ALA A 178 -11.99 -18.98 -7.32
C ALA A 178 -13.26 -19.45 -8.03
N PHE A 179 -14.34 -19.72 -7.28
CA PHE A 179 -15.64 -20.11 -7.83
C PHE A 179 -16.24 -19.02 -8.73
N ASN A 180 -16.14 -17.75 -8.34
CA ASN A 180 -16.68 -16.63 -9.13
C ASN A 180 -15.89 -16.30 -10.40
N ARG A 181 -14.70 -16.90 -10.61
CA ARG A 181 -13.84 -16.70 -11.79
C ARG A 181 -13.90 -17.87 -12.79
N GLY A 182 -14.51 -18.99 -12.42
CA GLY A 182 -14.74 -20.14 -13.30
C GLY A 182 -16.09 -20.04 -14.00
#